data_AF-A0A6J1F356-F1
#
_entry.id   AF-A0A6J1F356-F1
#
_cell.length_a   1.000
_cell.length_b   1.000
_cell.length_c   1.000
_cell.angle_alpha   90.00
_cell.angle_beta   90.00
_cell.angle_gamma   90.00
#
_symmetry.space_group_name_H-M   'P 1'
#
loop_
_entity.id
_entity.type
_entity.pdbx_description
1 polymer ?
#
loop_
_entity_poly.entity_id
_entity_poly.type
_entity_poly.pdbx_seq_one_letter_code
_entity_poly.pdbx_strand_id
1 'polypeptide(L)'
;MLIEGLNHRPLKELADEAIKLRFNCVRLTYATQMFTRYANRTVEENFDLLDLEQAKAGLAQYNPFVLNKTIAEAYEAVVDVLGESGLMVIADNHMSQPRWCCSLDDGNGFFGDRYFDPQEWLQGLSLVAQRFSKKSTVVGMSLRNEIRGTNENANDWNNYVTQGVTTIHNINPNVLVIVSGLNFDNDL
;
A
#
# COMPACT_ATOMS: atom_id res chain seq x y z
N MET A 1 2.79 -7.78 5.95
CA MET A 1 2.73 -6.34 6.27
C MET A 1 1.31 -6.00 6.64
N LEU A 2 1.14 -5.38 7.79
CA LEU A 2 -0.10 -4.75 8.26
C LEU A 2 0.25 -3.28 8.53
N ILE A 3 -0.74 -2.40 8.63
CA ILE A 3 -0.50 -1.01 9.01
C ILE A 3 0.07 -0.99 10.44
N GLU A 4 1.22 -0.35 10.60
CA GLU A 4 1.91 -0.24 11.89
C GLU A 4 1.12 0.59 12.90
N GLY A 5 1.34 0.35 14.19
CA GLY A 5 0.67 1.08 15.28
C GLY A 5 -0.69 0.49 15.70
N LEU A 6 -1.29 -0.39 14.90
CA LEU A 6 -2.54 -1.08 15.25
C LEU A 6 -2.42 -1.97 16.49
N ASN A 7 -1.21 -2.40 16.85
CA ASN A 7 -0.93 -3.15 18.06
C ASN A 7 -0.75 -2.26 19.31
N HIS A 8 -0.84 -0.93 19.17
CA HIS A 8 -0.62 0.03 20.26
C HIS A 8 -1.84 0.87 20.61
N ARG A 9 -2.71 1.20 19.63
CA ARG A 9 -3.88 2.05 19.83
C ARG A 9 -5.04 1.69 18.89
N PRO A 10 -6.31 1.93 19.27
CA PRO A 10 -7.44 1.72 18.37
C PRO A 10 -7.35 2.61 17.13
N LEU A 11 -7.58 2.03 15.95
CA LEU A 11 -7.48 2.73 14.66
C LEU A 11 -8.40 3.95 14.60
N LYS A 12 -9.61 3.84 15.15
CA LYS A 12 -10.58 4.94 15.17
C LYS A 12 -10.04 6.16 15.93
N GLU A 13 -9.33 5.94 17.03
CA GLU A 13 -8.72 7.04 17.79
C GLU A 13 -7.59 7.71 17.00
N LEU A 14 -6.75 6.92 16.32
CA LEU A 14 -5.68 7.44 15.45
C LEU A 14 -6.27 8.28 14.30
N ALA A 15 -7.36 7.80 13.69
CA ALA A 15 -8.06 8.51 12.61
C ALA A 15 -8.70 9.82 13.12
N ASP A 16 -9.38 9.78 14.26
CA ASP A 16 -9.99 10.97 14.87
C ASP A 16 -8.96 12.01 15.30
N GLU A 17 -7.78 11.57 15.73
CA GLU A 17 -6.66 12.45 16.06
C GLU A 17 -6.14 13.17 14.81
N ALA A 18 -5.98 12.48 13.68
CA ALA A 18 -5.61 13.10 12.41
C ALA A 18 -6.62 14.19 11.99
N ILE A 19 -7.93 13.92 12.14
CA ILE A 19 -8.99 14.91 11.86
C ILE A 19 -8.90 16.11 12.81
N LYS A 20 -8.66 15.90 14.11
CA LYS A 20 -8.47 16.99 15.09
C LYS A 20 -7.28 17.87 14.72
N LEU A 21 -6.22 17.27 14.19
CA LEU A 21 -5.04 17.95 13.66
C LEU A 21 -5.25 18.58 12.27
N ARG A 22 -6.47 18.52 11.73
CA ARG A 22 -6.89 19.10 10.45
C ARG A 22 -6.32 18.41 9.20
N PHE A 23 -5.77 17.20 9.34
CA PHE A 23 -5.53 16.35 8.18
C PHE A 23 -6.85 15.82 7.62
N ASN A 24 -6.92 15.66 6.30
CA ASN A 24 -8.11 15.16 5.59
C ASN A 24 -7.80 13.98 4.66
N CYS A 25 -6.54 13.55 4.59
CA CYS A 25 -6.09 12.51 3.68
C CYS A 25 -4.92 11.74 4.28
N VAL A 26 -4.87 10.43 4.05
CA VAL A 26 -3.77 9.54 4.42
C VAL A 26 -3.21 8.91 3.15
N ARG A 27 -1.90 9.01 2.93
CA ARG A 27 -1.18 8.19 1.94
C ARG A 27 -0.86 6.86 2.62
N LEU A 28 -1.64 5.83 2.31
CA LEU A 28 -1.59 4.53 2.95
C LEU A 28 -0.75 3.56 2.12
N THR A 29 0.39 3.14 2.65
CA THR A 29 1.37 2.32 1.94
C THR A 29 0.96 0.85 1.91
N TYR A 30 1.19 0.18 0.80
CA TYR A 30 1.12 -1.28 0.68
C TYR A 30 2.29 -1.83 -0.15
N ALA A 31 2.59 -3.11 0.05
CA ALA A 31 3.52 -3.84 -0.81
C ALA A 31 2.79 -4.66 -1.88
N THR A 32 3.33 -4.76 -3.10
CA THR A 32 2.72 -5.54 -4.20
C THR A 32 2.35 -6.96 -3.77
N GLN A 33 3.27 -7.64 -3.08
CA GLN A 33 3.08 -9.02 -2.64
C GLN A 33 1.99 -9.21 -1.59
N MET A 34 1.55 -8.15 -0.91
CA MET A 34 0.36 -8.22 -0.05
C MET A 34 -0.87 -8.64 -0.84
N PHE A 35 -0.99 -8.20 -2.09
CA PHE A 35 -2.14 -8.50 -2.95
C PHE A 35 -1.88 -9.67 -3.90
N THR A 36 -0.64 -9.91 -4.34
CA THR A 36 -0.35 -10.98 -5.32
C THR A 36 0.00 -12.32 -4.70
N ARG A 37 0.68 -12.35 -3.54
CA ARG A 37 1.20 -13.60 -2.94
C ARG A 37 0.58 -13.94 -1.59
N TYR A 38 0.30 -12.92 -0.78
CA TYR A 38 -0.11 -13.09 0.62
C TYR A 38 -1.57 -12.73 0.88
N ALA A 39 -2.33 -12.39 -0.17
CA ALA A 39 -3.66 -11.79 -0.04
C ALA A 39 -4.63 -12.60 0.79
N ASN A 40 -4.56 -13.93 0.72
CA ASN A 40 -5.53 -14.86 1.32
C ASN A 40 -5.09 -15.43 2.68
N ARG A 41 -3.90 -15.10 3.17
CA ARG A 41 -3.46 -15.51 4.50
C ARG A 41 -4.11 -14.60 5.53
N THR A 42 -4.56 -15.13 6.66
CA THR A 42 -5.08 -14.27 7.74
C THR A 42 -3.96 -13.48 8.42
N VAL A 43 -4.31 -12.35 9.04
CA VAL A 43 -3.36 -11.59 9.86
C VAL A 43 -2.84 -12.47 11.00
N GLU A 44 -3.73 -13.21 11.67
CA GLU A 44 -3.37 -14.14 12.74
C GLU A 44 -2.37 -15.21 12.28
N GLU A 45 -2.68 -15.95 11.21
CA GLU A 45 -1.77 -16.96 10.64
C GLU A 45 -0.41 -16.35 10.27
N ASN A 46 -0.43 -15.15 9.68
CA ASN A 46 0.80 -14.49 9.27
C ASN A 46 1.66 -14.05 10.46
N PHE A 47 1.04 -13.63 11.56
CA PHE A 47 1.76 -13.22 12.77
C PHE A 47 2.33 -14.43 13.50
N ASP A 48 1.61 -15.55 13.51
CA ASP A 48 2.11 -16.82 14.09
C ASP A 48 3.31 -17.35 13.31
N LEU A 49 3.26 -17.32 11.97
CA LEU A 49 4.39 -17.75 11.13
C LEU A 49 5.65 -16.88 11.27
N LEU A 50 5.52 -15.67 11.80
CA LEU A 50 6.61 -14.72 12.00
C LEU A 50 7.01 -14.59 13.47
N ASP A 51 6.46 -15.41 14.36
CA ASP A 51 6.68 -15.39 15.81
C ASP A 51 6.43 -14.00 16.43
N LEU A 52 5.38 -13.30 15.96
CA LEU A 52 5.03 -11.93 16.38
C LEU A 52 4.01 -11.91 17.53
N GLU A 53 4.22 -12.73 18.56
CA GLU A 53 3.25 -12.93 19.66
C GLU A 53 2.85 -11.62 20.36
N GLN A 54 3.83 -10.77 20.69
CA GLN A 54 3.58 -9.51 21.38
C GLN A 54 2.75 -8.54 20.52
N ALA A 55 3.06 -8.45 19.23
CA ALA A 55 2.32 -7.60 18.30
C ALA A 55 0.89 -8.14 18.10
N LYS A 56 0.73 -9.47 18.00
CA LYS A 56 -0.59 -10.12 17.91
C LYS A 56 -1.44 -9.85 19.15
N ALA A 57 -0.86 -9.93 20.36
CA ALA A 57 -1.55 -9.60 21.60
C ALA A 57 -2.02 -8.13 21.62
N GLY A 58 -1.18 -7.21 21.14
CA GLY A 58 -1.56 -5.81 20.97
C GLY A 58 -2.71 -5.63 19.97
N LEU A 59 -2.70 -6.33 18.84
CA LEU A 59 -3.82 -6.32 17.89
C LEU A 59 -5.11 -6.83 18.55
N ALA A 60 -5.05 -7.92 19.31
CA ALA A 60 -6.21 -8.46 20.02
C ALA A 60 -6.77 -7.45 21.03
N GLN A 61 -5.90 -6.68 21.68
CA GLN A 61 -6.29 -5.66 22.65
C GLN A 61 -6.94 -4.43 22.00
N TYR A 62 -6.34 -3.89 20.93
CA TYR A 62 -6.69 -2.58 20.41
C TYR A 62 -7.53 -2.61 19.13
N ASN A 63 -7.33 -3.61 18.27
CA ASN A 63 -7.97 -3.71 16.96
C ASN A 63 -8.30 -5.18 16.61
N PRO A 64 -9.05 -5.93 17.45
CA PRO A 64 -9.26 -7.37 17.24
C PRO A 64 -9.95 -7.71 15.92
N PHE A 65 -10.65 -6.75 15.32
CA PHE A 65 -11.37 -6.92 14.04
C PHE A 65 -10.45 -7.25 12.86
N VAL A 66 -9.13 -7.05 12.95
CA VAL A 66 -8.20 -7.36 11.85
C VAL A 66 -7.68 -8.79 11.90
N LEU A 67 -7.71 -9.47 13.05
CA LEU A 67 -6.99 -10.74 13.24
C LEU A 67 -7.50 -11.86 12.33
N ASN A 68 -8.82 -11.99 12.23
CA ASN A 68 -9.48 -13.02 11.40
C ASN A 68 -9.59 -12.63 9.92
N LYS A 69 -9.16 -11.43 9.54
CA LYS A 69 -9.18 -10.96 8.16
C LYS A 69 -7.97 -11.46 7.42
N THR A 70 -8.13 -11.73 6.13
CA THR A 70 -6.99 -11.91 5.24
C THR A 70 -6.17 -10.62 5.14
N ILE A 71 -4.89 -10.69 4.74
CA ILE A 71 -4.02 -9.50 4.60
C ILE A 71 -4.67 -8.43 3.71
N ALA A 72 -5.31 -8.84 2.61
CA ALA A 72 -5.98 -7.90 1.71
C ALA A 72 -7.25 -7.29 2.35
N GLU A 73 -8.05 -8.09 3.08
CA GLU A 73 -9.23 -7.60 3.79
C GLU A 73 -8.87 -6.72 5.00
N ALA A 74 -7.74 -6.98 5.66
CA ALA A 74 -7.26 -6.16 6.77
C ALA A 74 -6.89 -4.77 6.27
N TYR A 75 -6.17 -4.68 5.14
CA TYR A 75 -5.88 -3.39 4.51
C TYR A 75 -7.17 -2.64 4.11
N GLU A 76 -8.14 -3.35 3.52
CA GLU A 76 -9.46 -2.78 3.19
C GLU A 76 -10.22 -2.29 4.42
N ALA A 77 -10.21 -3.05 5.51
CA ALA A 77 -10.85 -2.67 6.76
C ALA A 77 -10.22 -1.42 7.39
N VAL A 78 -8.90 -1.22 7.23
CA VAL A 78 -8.26 0.03 7.63
C VAL A 78 -8.78 1.20 6.80
N VAL A 79 -8.87 1.04 5.47
CA VAL A 79 -9.44 2.06 4.57
C VAL A 79 -10.87 2.43 4.99
N ASP A 80 -11.68 1.44 5.35
CA ASP A 80 -13.06 1.67 5.78
C ASP A 80 -13.14 2.53 7.05
N VAL A 81 -12.36 2.20 8.09
CA VAL A 81 -12.34 2.98 9.34
C VAL A 81 -11.80 4.41 9.12
N LEU A 82 -10.81 4.59 8.25
CA LEU A 82 -10.33 5.92 7.86
C LEU A 82 -11.44 6.73 7.19
N GLY A 83 -12.18 6.11 6.25
CA GLY A 83 -13.29 6.74 5.55
C GLY A 83 -14.47 7.09 6.45
N GLU A 84 -14.85 6.20 7.37
CA GLU A 84 -15.88 6.45 8.38
C GLU A 84 -15.53 7.63 9.30
N SER A 85 -14.23 7.89 9.48
CA SER A 85 -13.72 9.05 10.24
C SER A 85 -13.66 10.33 9.40
N GLY A 86 -13.95 10.25 8.10
CA GLY A 86 -13.92 11.39 7.17
C GLY A 86 -12.56 11.65 6.51
N LEU A 87 -11.61 10.71 6.60
CA LEU A 87 -10.33 10.80 5.90
C LEU A 87 -10.43 10.21 4.49
N MET A 88 -9.82 10.88 3.52
CA MET A 88 -9.53 10.32 2.21
C MET A 88 -8.31 9.41 2.27
N VAL A 89 -8.19 8.48 1.33
CA VAL A 89 -7.04 7.58 1.22
C VAL A 89 -6.43 7.65 -0.17
N ILE A 90 -5.11 7.77 -0.20
CA ILE A 90 -4.29 7.46 -1.38
C ILE A 90 -3.65 6.10 -1.14
N ALA A 91 -4.03 5.07 -1.90
CA ALA A 91 -3.40 3.76 -1.83
C ALA A 91 -2.05 3.79 -2.54
N ASP A 92 -0.96 3.63 -1.81
CA ASP A 92 0.39 3.84 -2.29
C ASP A 92 1.16 2.53 -2.45
N ASN A 93 1.50 2.15 -3.69
CA ASN A 93 2.39 1.01 -3.90
C ASN A 93 3.81 1.41 -3.50
N HIS A 94 4.19 1.05 -2.29
CA HIS A 94 5.43 1.55 -1.70
C HIS A 94 6.63 0.69 -2.09
N MET A 95 6.47 -0.63 -2.03
CA MET A 95 7.50 -1.63 -2.32
C MET A 95 6.89 -2.88 -2.93
N SER A 96 7.69 -3.77 -3.49
CA SER A 96 7.19 -5.06 -3.97
C SER A 96 7.05 -6.06 -2.82
N GLN A 97 8.08 -6.14 -1.97
CA GLN A 97 8.12 -7.00 -0.80
C GLN A 97 7.69 -6.25 0.45
N PRO A 98 7.02 -6.91 1.42
CA PRO A 98 6.62 -6.31 2.69
C PRO A 98 7.82 -6.10 3.62
N ARG A 99 8.67 -5.11 3.32
CA ARG A 99 9.89 -4.78 4.07
C ARG A 99 10.14 -3.27 4.07
N TRP A 100 11.14 -2.85 4.85
CA TRP A 100 11.60 -1.47 4.91
C TRP A 100 12.29 -1.02 3.60
N CYS A 101 12.21 0.27 3.32
CA CYS A 101 12.83 0.97 2.20
C CYS A 101 13.49 2.27 2.74
N CYS A 102 14.17 3.13 1.98
CA CYS A 102 14.39 3.15 0.53
C CYS A 102 15.89 3.43 0.32
N SER A 103 16.68 2.38 0.11
CA SER A 103 18.12 2.51 -0.16
C SER A 103 18.41 2.30 -1.64
N LEU A 104 19.60 2.70 -2.08
CA LEU A 104 20.07 2.47 -3.45
C LEU A 104 20.34 0.98 -3.75
N ASP A 105 20.50 0.16 -2.71
CA ASP A 105 20.90 -1.24 -2.81
C ASP A 105 19.81 -2.23 -2.35
N ASP A 106 18.60 -1.77 -2.06
CA ASP A 106 17.52 -2.67 -1.66
C ASP A 106 17.08 -3.60 -2.81
N GLY A 107 17.33 -3.24 -4.07
CA GLY A 107 16.95 -4.03 -5.25
C GLY A 107 15.46 -3.91 -5.61
N ASN A 108 14.84 -2.78 -5.25
CA ASN A 108 13.42 -2.47 -5.49
C ASN A 108 13.21 -1.12 -6.19
N GLY A 109 14.29 -0.43 -6.56
CA GLY A 109 14.27 0.98 -6.96
C GLY A 109 13.73 1.22 -8.37
N PHE A 110 14.03 0.33 -9.32
CA PHE A 110 13.60 0.47 -10.71
C PHE A 110 12.96 -0.81 -11.26
N PHE A 111 12.17 -0.66 -12.31
CA PHE A 111 11.51 -1.77 -13.00
C PHE A 111 12.55 -2.79 -13.48
N GLY A 112 12.32 -4.07 -13.18
CA GLY A 112 13.23 -5.16 -13.54
C GLY A 112 14.35 -5.41 -12.53
N ASP A 113 14.47 -4.61 -11.47
CA ASP A 113 15.38 -4.91 -10.37
C ASP A 113 15.03 -6.24 -9.68
N ARG A 114 15.98 -6.78 -8.91
CA ARG A 114 15.92 -8.11 -8.27
C ARG A 114 14.59 -8.44 -7.60
N TYR A 115 13.95 -7.44 -6.98
CA TYR A 115 12.70 -7.59 -6.26
C TYR A 115 11.57 -6.75 -6.86
N PHE A 116 11.73 -6.15 -8.05
CA PHE A 116 10.72 -5.35 -8.73
C PHE A 116 10.41 -5.92 -10.12
N ASP A 117 9.63 -6.99 -10.14
CA ASP A 117 9.04 -7.54 -11.37
C ASP A 117 7.88 -6.65 -11.86
N PRO A 118 7.99 -6.04 -13.06
CA PRO A 118 6.94 -5.18 -13.60
C PRO A 118 5.63 -5.91 -13.88
N GLN A 119 5.65 -7.21 -14.20
CA GLN A 119 4.42 -7.96 -14.47
C GLN A 119 3.64 -8.25 -13.19
N GLU A 120 4.33 -8.67 -12.13
CA GLU A 120 3.70 -8.84 -10.81
C GLU A 120 3.22 -7.48 -10.27
N TRP A 121 3.95 -6.40 -10.53
CA TRP A 121 3.51 -5.06 -10.17
C TRP A 121 2.21 -4.64 -10.88
N LEU A 122 2.10 -4.82 -12.20
CA LEU A 122 0.86 -4.57 -12.95
C LEU A 122 -0.31 -5.43 -12.43
N GLN A 123 -0.05 -6.70 -12.08
CA GLN A 123 -1.04 -7.56 -11.45
C GLN A 123 -1.49 -6.98 -10.09
N GLY A 124 -0.55 -6.53 -9.26
CA GLY A 124 -0.84 -5.89 -7.98
C GLY A 124 -1.69 -4.63 -8.14
N LEU A 125 -1.33 -3.74 -9.07
CA LEU A 125 -2.11 -2.54 -9.38
C LEU A 125 -3.55 -2.89 -9.81
N SER A 126 -3.70 -3.90 -10.67
CA SER A 126 -5.00 -4.38 -11.12
C SER A 126 -5.87 -4.87 -9.95
N LEU A 127 -5.30 -5.67 -9.05
CA LEU A 127 -6.00 -6.19 -7.87
C LEU A 127 -6.45 -5.08 -6.91
N VAL A 128 -5.60 -4.08 -6.68
CA VAL A 128 -5.91 -2.94 -5.82
C VAL A 128 -6.97 -2.04 -6.48
N ALA A 129 -6.84 -1.75 -7.77
CA ALA A 129 -7.83 -0.96 -8.51
C ALA A 129 -9.21 -1.63 -8.48
N GLN A 130 -9.26 -2.95 -8.69
CA GLN A 130 -10.50 -3.72 -8.65
C GLN A 130 -11.13 -3.68 -7.26
N ARG A 131 -10.34 -3.90 -6.21
CA ARG A 131 -10.80 -3.91 -4.82
C ARG A 131 -11.41 -2.57 -4.38
N PHE A 132 -10.81 -1.46 -4.81
CA PHE A 132 -11.25 -0.11 -4.42
C PHE A 132 -12.13 0.60 -5.45
N SER A 133 -12.50 -0.04 -6.55
CA SER A 133 -13.32 0.52 -7.64
C SER A 133 -14.67 1.11 -7.20
N LYS A 134 -15.23 0.64 -6.08
CA LYS A 134 -16.51 1.10 -5.53
C LYS A 134 -16.38 1.81 -4.17
N LYS A 135 -15.15 2.10 -3.73
CA LYS A 135 -14.90 2.76 -2.43
C LYS A 135 -14.41 4.19 -2.67
N SER A 136 -15.34 5.14 -2.59
CA SER A 136 -15.06 6.58 -2.77
C SER A 136 -14.05 7.15 -1.75
N THR A 137 -13.83 6.46 -0.63
CA THR A 137 -12.76 6.76 0.33
C THR A 137 -11.38 6.76 -0.33
N VAL A 138 -11.13 5.86 -1.30
CA VAL A 138 -9.87 5.82 -2.04
C VAL A 138 -9.94 6.79 -3.20
N VAL A 139 -9.35 7.97 -3.01
CA VAL A 139 -9.36 9.06 -3.99
C VAL A 139 -8.20 9.00 -4.96
N GLY A 140 -7.15 8.27 -4.60
CA GLY A 140 -5.95 8.14 -5.42
C GLY A 140 -5.27 6.78 -5.28
N MET A 141 -4.58 6.37 -6.33
CA MET A 141 -3.63 5.27 -6.32
C MET A 141 -2.28 5.80 -6.79
N SER A 142 -1.25 5.68 -5.95
CA SER A 142 0.12 5.96 -6.37
C SER A 142 0.74 4.71 -6.97
N LEU A 143 1.31 4.86 -8.17
CA LEU A 143 1.85 3.77 -8.97
C LEU A 143 3.02 3.07 -8.30
N ARG A 144 3.95 3.86 -7.75
CA ARG A 144 5.19 3.38 -7.14
C ARG A 144 5.85 4.49 -6.33
N ASN A 145 6.31 4.19 -5.12
CA ASN A 145 7.12 5.12 -4.33
C ASN A 145 8.56 5.20 -4.85
N GLU A 146 9.05 6.43 -5.03
CA GLU A 146 10.49 6.76 -5.13
C GLU A 146 11.25 5.92 -6.15
N ILE A 147 10.88 6.00 -7.43
CA ILE A 147 11.66 5.38 -8.51
C ILE A 147 13.10 5.90 -8.45
N ARG A 148 14.07 4.96 -8.48
CA ARG A 148 15.49 5.24 -8.25
C ARG A 148 16.40 4.14 -8.76
N GLY A 149 17.70 4.44 -8.79
CA GLY A 149 18.76 3.44 -8.91
C GLY A 149 19.53 3.56 -10.21
N THR A 150 20.64 2.82 -10.34
CA THR A 150 21.57 2.98 -11.48
C THR A 150 21.00 2.52 -12.82
N ASN A 151 19.93 1.72 -12.81
CA ASN A 151 19.25 1.22 -14.01
C ASN A 151 18.17 2.19 -14.53
N GLU A 152 17.93 3.27 -13.78
CA GLU A 152 16.88 4.23 -14.05
C GLU A 152 17.05 4.92 -15.41
N ASN A 153 15.98 4.92 -16.20
CA ASN A 153 15.95 5.61 -17.47
C ASN A 153 14.53 6.05 -17.86
N ALA A 154 14.45 7.15 -18.61
CA ALA A 154 13.17 7.76 -18.97
C ALA A 154 12.31 6.90 -19.90
N ASN A 155 12.91 6.09 -20.77
CA ASN A 155 12.18 5.28 -21.73
C ASN A 155 11.41 4.16 -21.03
N ASP A 156 12.07 3.38 -20.18
CA ASP A 156 11.43 2.31 -19.43
C ASP A 156 10.44 2.85 -18.42
N TRP A 157 10.79 3.95 -17.73
CA TRP A 157 9.85 4.61 -16.83
C TRP A 157 8.57 5.04 -17.56
N ASN A 158 8.70 5.73 -18.70
CA ASN A 158 7.54 6.17 -19.47
C ASN A 158 6.70 4.97 -19.95
N ASN A 159 7.35 3.90 -20.42
CA ASN A 159 6.70 2.68 -20.85
C ASN A 159 5.90 2.01 -19.71
N TYR A 160 6.53 1.77 -18.56
CA TYR A 160 5.88 1.08 -17.44
C TYR A 160 4.85 1.94 -16.72
N VAL A 161 5.09 3.25 -16.57
CA VAL A 161 4.09 4.19 -16.05
C VAL A 161 2.85 4.20 -16.94
N THR A 162 3.03 4.28 -18.27
CA THR A 162 1.90 4.25 -19.21
C THR A 162 1.07 2.98 -19.07
N GLN A 163 1.74 1.82 -18.94
CA GLN A 163 1.06 0.55 -18.66
C GLN A 163 0.31 0.59 -17.33
N GLY A 164 0.94 1.03 -16.24
CA GLY A 164 0.33 1.12 -14.91
C GLY A 164 -0.89 2.03 -14.86
N VAL A 165 -0.80 3.24 -15.44
CA VAL A 165 -1.93 4.18 -15.56
C VAL A 165 -3.08 3.53 -16.34
N THR A 166 -2.76 2.92 -17.49
CA THR A 166 -3.76 2.28 -18.35
C THR A 166 -4.46 1.12 -17.63
N THR A 167 -3.70 0.28 -16.92
CA THR A 167 -4.24 -0.82 -16.13
C THR A 167 -5.23 -0.32 -15.07
N ILE A 168 -4.85 0.70 -14.29
CA ILE A 168 -5.75 1.24 -13.25
C ILE A 168 -6.97 1.89 -13.90
N HIS A 169 -6.79 2.75 -14.90
CA HIS A 169 -7.89 3.50 -15.51
C HIS A 169 -8.95 2.59 -16.16
N ASN A 170 -8.54 1.50 -16.79
CA ASN A 170 -9.47 0.52 -17.37
C ASN A 170 -10.35 -0.19 -16.34
N ILE A 171 -9.89 -0.29 -15.08
CA ILE A 171 -10.59 -1.01 -14.00
C ILE A 171 -11.36 -0.04 -13.09
N ASN A 172 -10.73 1.09 -12.77
CA ASN A 172 -11.27 2.13 -11.91
C ASN A 172 -11.06 3.51 -12.57
N PRO A 173 -11.94 3.91 -13.50
CA PRO A 173 -11.75 5.15 -14.26
C PRO A 173 -11.90 6.43 -13.43
N ASN A 174 -12.45 6.32 -12.20
CA ASN A 174 -12.75 7.46 -11.34
C ASN A 174 -11.64 7.78 -10.34
N VAL A 175 -10.66 6.89 -10.13
CA VAL A 175 -9.57 7.12 -9.18
C VAL A 175 -8.46 7.95 -9.82
N LEU A 176 -7.88 8.89 -9.07
CA LEU A 176 -6.70 9.60 -9.53
C LEU A 176 -5.49 8.66 -9.55
N VAL A 177 -4.68 8.72 -10.60
CA VAL A 177 -3.42 7.98 -10.66
C VAL A 177 -2.27 8.94 -10.41
N ILE A 178 -1.51 8.71 -9.34
CA ILE A 178 -0.35 9.51 -8.96
C ILE A 178 0.92 8.81 -9.47
N VAL A 179 1.70 9.52 -10.27
CA VAL A 179 2.92 9.03 -10.89
C VAL A 179 4.12 9.67 -10.19
N SER A 180 5.01 8.86 -9.63
CA SER A 180 6.29 9.34 -9.11
C SER A 180 7.27 9.59 -10.27
N GLY A 181 8.05 10.67 -10.16
CA GLY A 181 9.11 11.00 -11.10
C GLY A 181 10.33 10.10 -10.96
N LEU A 182 11.37 10.45 -11.72
CA LEU A 182 12.70 9.86 -11.60
C LEU A 182 13.51 10.53 -10.48
N ASN A 183 14.61 9.91 -10.07
CA ASN A 183 15.57 10.42 -9.09
C ASN A 183 14.95 10.69 -7.70
N PHE A 184 14.59 9.64 -6.97
CA PHE A 184 14.11 9.76 -5.59
C PHE A 184 14.91 10.74 -4.71
N ASP A 185 14.26 11.28 -3.68
CA ASP A 185 14.84 12.11 -2.60
C ASP A 185 15.47 13.45 -3.04
N ASN A 186 15.72 13.66 -4.33
CA ASN A 186 16.49 14.81 -4.82
C ASN A 186 15.64 15.96 -5.36
N ASP A 187 14.33 15.74 -5.58
CA ASP A 187 13.39 16.77 -6.02
C ASP A 187 12.09 16.70 -5.20
N LEU A 188 12.03 17.46 -4.10
CA LEU A 188 10.81 17.76 -3.32
C LEU A 188 10.35 19.20 -3.57
#